data_AF-A0A9P6L6K5-F1
#
_entry.id   AF-A0A9P6L6K5-F1
#
_cell.length_a   1.000
_cell.length_b   1.000
_cell.length_c   1.000
_cell.angle_alpha   90.00
_cell.angle_beta   90.00
_cell.angle_gamma   90.00
#
_symmetry.space_group_name_H-M   'P 1'
#
loop_
_entity.id
_entity.type
_entity.pdbx_description
1 polymer ?
#
loop_
_entity_poly.entity_id
_entity_poly.type
_entity_poly.pdbx_seq_one_letter_code
_entity_poly.pdbx_strand_id
1 'polypeptide(L)'
;MKFTHLSGFTQKTNNHSCLSGFSLPCQHLMVHYYNNIKNFGSPNGLCSSITESKHITAVKHPWRRSNRYKALSQILKVNERLDKLTAARADFNTRGMLTNSTL
;
A
#
# COMPACT_ATOMS: atom_id res chain seq x y z
N MET A 1 0.86 -36.48 -13.94
CA MET A 1 1.95 -37.24 -13.28
C MET A 1 2.31 -36.53 -11.99
N LYS A 2 2.14 -37.18 -10.84
CA LYS A 2 2.58 -36.70 -9.52
C LYS A 2 4.04 -37.10 -9.33
N PHE A 3 4.84 -36.22 -8.74
CA PHE A 3 6.02 -36.60 -7.97
C PHE A 3 5.99 -35.85 -6.64
N THR A 4 5.89 -36.60 -5.56
CA THR A 4 5.93 -36.12 -4.18
C THR A 4 7.34 -36.23 -3.60
N HIS A 5 7.68 -35.21 -2.81
CA HIS A 5 8.55 -35.21 -1.63
C HIS A 5 10.07 -35.47 -1.81
N LEU A 6 10.85 -34.39 -1.73
CA LEU A 6 12.16 -34.40 -1.08
C LEU A 6 12.32 -33.12 -0.24
N SER A 7 12.54 -33.37 1.04
CA SER A 7 12.83 -32.48 2.15
C SER A 7 14.18 -31.79 2.03
N GLY A 8 14.29 -30.59 2.60
CA GLY A 8 15.54 -30.08 3.18
C GLY A 8 16.26 -29.01 2.36
N PHE A 9 15.79 -27.77 2.42
CA PHE A 9 16.61 -26.62 2.07
C PHE A 9 17.58 -26.37 3.23
N THR A 10 18.78 -26.94 3.14
CA THR A 10 19.83 -26.82 4.14
C THR A 10 20.34 -25.38 4.19
N GLN A 11 20.12 -24.71 5.31
CA GLN A 11 20.84 -23.49 5.67
C GLN A 11 22.33 -23.83 5.85
N LYS A 12 23.20 -23.34 4.96
CA LYS A 12 24.59 -23.02 5.31
C LYS A 12 25.30 -22.20 4.24
N THR A 13 25.58 -20.94 4.54
CA THR A 13 26.90 -20.30 4.46
C THR A 13 26.86 -19.08 5.37
N ASN A 14 27.48 -19.17 6.54
CA ASN A 14 28.84 -18.69 6.83
C ASN A 14 28.85 -17.24 7.31
N ASN A 15 28.92 -17.11 8.64
CA ASN A 15 29.74 -16.17 9.40
C ASN A 15 30.35 -15.02 8.60
N HIS A 16 29.74 -13.84 8.67
CA HIS A 16 30.49 -12.61 8.80
C HIS A 16 30.21 -12.03 10.18
N SER A 17 31.15 -12.28 11.08
CA SER A 17 31.27 -11.58 12.35
C SER A 17 31.42 -10.07 12.11
N CYS A 18 30.92 -9.33 13.08
CA CYS A 18 31.27 -7.95 13.47
C CYS A 18 31.04 -6.81 12.45
N LEU A 19 30.00 -6.02 12.74
CA LEU A 19 30.15 -4.61 13.16
C LEU A 19 28.85 -4.17 13.86
N SER A 20 28.71 -4.55 15.13
CA SER A 20 27.78 -3.93 16.06
C SER A 20 28.28 -2.51 16.35
N GLY A 21 27.78 -1.49 15.66
CA GLY A 21 28.15 -0.12 16.05
C GLY A 21 27.85 1.04 15.11
N PHE A 22 27.37 0.83 13.88
CA PHE A 22 26.99 1.94 13.00
C PHE A 22 25.50 1.86 12.66
N SER A 23 24.66 2.29 13.60
CA SER A 23 23.26 2.56 13.34
C SER A 23 23.08 3.95 12.73
N LEU A 24 23.69 4.20 11.57
CA LEU A 24 23.29 5.39 10.81
C LEU A 24 21.86 5.15 10.32
N PRO A 25 20.90 6.04 10.63
CA PRO A 25 19.49 5.87 10.23
C PRO A 25 19.33 5.57 8.72
N CYS A 26 20.23 6.11 7.90
CA CYS A 26 20.22 5.93 6.44
C CYS A 26 20.70 4.54 5.97
N GLN A 27 21.55 3.83 6.72
CA GLN A 27 21.99 2.48 6.35
C GLN A 27 20.91 1.43 6.60
N HIS A 28 20.10 1.61 7.65
CA HIS A 28 18.95 0.74 7.92
C HIS A 28 17.88 0.85 6.81
N LEU A 29 17.70 2.06 6.25
CA LEU A 29 16.76 2.29 5.14
C LEU A 29 17.11 1.48 3.88
N MET A 30 18.39 1.19 3.65
CA MET A 30 18.85 0.42 2.49
C MET A 30 18.29 -1.01 2.45
N VAL A 31 18.06 -1.63 3.61
CA VAL A 31 17.41 -2.95 3.72
C VAL A 31 16.00 -2.92 3.11
N HIS A 32 15.35 -1.76 3.13
CA HIS A 32 14.00 -1.56 2.61
C HIS A 32 13.96 -1.03 1.17
N TYR A 33 15.09 -0.72 0.53
CA TYR A 33 15.11 -0.16 -0.83
C TYR A 33 14.47 -1.07 -1.86
N TYR A 34 14.73 -2.37 -1.80
CA TYR A 34 14.10 -3.33 -2.72
C TYR A 34 12.57 -3.27 -2.64
N ASN A 35 12.02 -3.26 -1.42
CA ASN A 35 10.58 -3.18 -1.18
C ASN A 35 10.03 -1.82 -1.58
N ASN A 36 10.72 -0.72 -1.26
CA ASN A 36 10.30 0.63 -1.63
C ASN A 36 10.32 0.82 -3.16
N ILE A 37 11.33 0.32 -3.87
CA ILE A 37 11.37 0.38 -5.33
C ILE A 37 10.24 -0.46 -5.93
N LYS A 38 9.99 -1.67 -5.42
CA LYS A 38 8.92 -2.55 -5.91
C LYS A 38 7.52 -1.98 -5.67
N ASN A 39 7.27 -1.42 -4.50
CA ASN A 39 5.95 -0.94 -4.10
C ASN A 39 5.66 0.49 -4.56
N PHE A 40 6.69 1.33 -4.64
CA PHE A 40 6.58 2.79 -4.73
C PHE A 40 7.42 3.42 -5.85
N GLY A 41 8.32 2.66 -6.47
CA GLY A 41 9.22 3.16 -7.51
C GLY A 41 10.25 4.19 -7.02
N SER A 42 10.50 4.25 -5.70
CA SER A 42 11.47 5.19 -5.11
C SER A 42 12.31 4.51 -4.03
N PRO A 43 13.65 4.62 -4.05
CA PRO A 43 14.52 4.02 -3.03
C PRO A 43 14.22 4.59 -1.63
N ASN A 44 13.95 5.88 -1.56
CA ASN A 44 13.72 6.59 -0.29
C ASN A 44 12.27 6.47 0.20
N GLY A 45 11.39 5.75 -0.51
CA GLY A 45 9.96 5.60 -0.19
C GLY A 45 9.11 6.85 -0.46
N LEU A 46 9.75 7.99 -0.71
CA LEU A 46 9.09 9.23 -1.15
C LEU A 46 9.04 9.24 -2.67
N CYS A 47 7.86 8.94 -3.21
CA CYS A 47 7.57 9.11 -4.63
C CYS A 47 6.44 10.11 -4.77
N SER A 48 6.66 11.15 -5.59
CA SER A 48 5.62 12.13 -5.92
C SER A 48 4.37 11.45 -6.50
N SER A 49 4.53 10.30 -7.17
CA SER A 49 3.43 9.54 -7.77
C SER A 49 2.42 9.00 -6.75
N ILE A 50 2.83 8.66 -5.52
CA ILE A 50 1.92 8.11 -4.49
C ILE A 50 1.05 9.21 -3.92
N THR A 51 1.68 10.32 -3.55
CA THR A 51 0.97 11.49 -3.04
C THR A 51 0.11 12.10 -4.13
N GLU A 52 0.59 12.12 -5.38
CA GLU A 52 -0.16 12.59 -6.53
C GLU A 52 -1.34 11.67 -6.85
N SER A 53 -1.18 10.35 -6.79
CA SER A 53 -2.28 9.39 -6.97
C SER A 53 -3.36 9.57 -5.91
N LYS A 54 -2.98 9.72 -4.63
CA LYS A 54 -3.93 10.03 -3.56
C LYS A 54 -4.61 11.38 -3.76
N HIS A 55 -3.86 12.41 -4.17
CA HIS A 55 -4.38 13.74 -4.46
C HIS A 55 -5.37 13.74 -5.65
N ILE A 56 -5.12 12.92 -6.67
CA ILE A 56 -6.04 12.73 -7.79
C ILE A 56 -7.40 12.21 -7.28
N THR A 57 -7.41 11.17 -6.45
CA THR A 57 -8.63 10.57 -5.90
C THR A 57 -9.33 11.46 -4.88
N ALA A 58 -8.59 12.03 -3.94
CA ALA A 58 -9.17 12.79 -2.83
C ALA A 58 -9.55 14.24 -3.21
N VAL A 59 -8.94 14.81 -4.25
CA VAL A 59 -9.11 16.23 -4.58
C VAL A 59 -9.50 16.43 -6.04
N LYS A 60 -8.69 15.98 -7.01
CA LYS A 60 -8.94 16.31 -8.43
C LYS A 60 -10.25 15.70 -8.94
N HIS A 61 -10.55 14.45 -8.62
CA HIS A 61 -11.80 13.80 -9.01
C HIS A 61 -13.04 14.47 -8.38
N PRO A 62 -13.11 14.66 -7.04
CA PRO A 62 -14.20 15.39 -6.39
C PRO A 62 -14.35 16.82 -6.91
N TRP A 63 -13.25 17.53 -7.13
CA TRP A 63 -13.26 18.89 -7.67
C TRP A 63 -13.96 18.95 -9.03
N ARG A 64 -13.60 18.05 -9.96
CA ARG A 64 -14.23 17.95 -11.29
C ARG A 64 -15.73 17.66 -11.24
N ARG A 65 -16.20 16.95 -10.19
CA ARG A 65 -17.62 16.59 -10.00
C ARG A 65 -18.42 17.66 -9.24
N SER A 66 -17.74 18.55 -8.52
CA SER A 66 -18.39 19.58 -7.71
C SER A 66 -19.02 20.68 -8.57
N ASN A 67 -20.03 21.37 -8.04
CA ASN A 67 -20.61 22.57 -8.66
C ASN A 67 -19.73 23.82 -8.44
N ARG A 68 -18.51 23.67 -7.92
CA ARG A 68 -17.56 24.73 -7.55
C ARG A 68 -18.04 25.76 -6.51
N TYR A 69 -19.33 25.79 -6.17
CA TYR A 69 -19.86 26.56 -5.03
C TYR A 69 -19.59 25.84 -3.71
N LYS A 70 -18.87 26.50 -2.79
CA LYS A 70 -18.41 25.91 -1.50
C LYS A 70 -17.75 24.53 -1.70
N ALA A 71 -16.89 24.43 -2.72
CA ALA A 71 -16.31 23.18 -3.19
C ALA A 71 -15.58 22.37 -2.10
N LEU A 72 -14.85 23.04 -1.20
CA LEU A 72 -14.11 22.35 -0.14
C LEU A 72 -15.04 21.51 0.76
N SER A 73 -16.17 22.06 1.19
CA SER A 73 -17.14 21.31 2.00
C SER A 73 -17.70 20.11 1.24
N GLN A 74 -17.92 20.24 -0.07
CA GLN A 74 -18.40 19.16 -0.92
C GLN A 74 -17.34 18.06 -1.08
N ILE A 75 -16.09 18.43 -1.31
CA ILE A 75 -14.96 17.50 -1.43
C ILE A 75 -14.80 16.69 -0.14
N LEU A 76 -14.81 17.36 1.01
CA LEU A 76 -14.69 16.71 2.31
C LEU A 76 -15.82 15.70 2.55
N LYS A 77 -17.08 16.09 2.28
CA LYS A 77 -18.24 15.19 2.41
C LYS A 77 -18.17 14.00 1.45
N VAL A 78 -17.67 14.21 0.23
CA VAL A 78 -17.51 13.13 -0.75
C VAL A 78 -16.44 12.14 -0.30
N ASN A 79 -15.30 12.63 0.19
CA ASN A 79 -14.22 11.78 0.71
C ASN A 79 -14.72 10.96 1.91
N GLU A 80 -15.37 11.61 2.88
CA GLU A 80 -15.96 10.93 4.04
C GLU A 80 -16.93 9.81 3.62
N ARG A 81 -17.78 10.08 2.62
CA ARG A 81 -18.72 9.08 2.11
C ARG A 81 -18.00 7.91 1.43
N LEU A 82 -16.95 8.19 0.65
CA LEU A 82 -16.16 7.14 -0.01
C LEU A 82 -15.43 6.26 1.02
N ASP A 83 -14.89 6.86 2.08
CA ASP A 83 -14.23 6.14 3.16
C ASP A 83 -15.22 5.23 3.90
N LYS A 84 -16.41 5.75 4.23
CA LYS A 84 -17.50 4.97 4.84
C LYS A 84 -17.94 3.80 3.95
N LEU A 85 -18.10 4.01 2.65
CA LEU A 85 -18.44 2.95 1.70
C LEU A 85 -17.36 1.89 1.60
N THR A 86 -16.09 2.30 1.63
CA THR A 86 -14.96 1.37 1.59
C THR A 86 -14.90 0.53 2.86
N ALA A 87 -15.09 1.15 4.03
CA ALA A 87 -15.17 0.44 5.31
C ALA A 87 -16.35 -0.53 5.36
N ALA A 88 -17.53 -0.11 4.90
CA ALA A 88 -18.71 -0.97 4.85
C ALA A 88 -18.51 -2.16 3.88
N ARG A 89 -17.90 -1.93 2.71
CA ARG A 89 -17.55 -3.02 1.79
C ARG A 89 -16.58 -4.02 2.42
N ALA A 90 -15.59 -3.56 3.16
CA ALA A 90 -14.66 -4.43 3.87
C ALA A 90 -15.40 -5.27 4.92
N ASP A 91 -16.26 -4.66 5.74
CA ASP A 91 -17.08 -5.38 6.74
C ASP A 91 -18.00 -6.42 6.07
N PHE A 92 -18.72 -6.05 5.01
CA PHE A 92 -19.59 -7.00 4.29
C PHE A 92 -18.82 -8.14 3.62
N ASN A 93 -17.60 -7.87 3.11
CA ASN A 93 -16.74 -8.91 2.57
C ASN A 93 -16.29 -9.88 3.67
N THR A 94 -15.89 -9.38 4.84
CA THR A 94 -15.50 -10.24 5.98
C THR A 94 -16.63 -11.11 6.50
N ARG A 95 -17.88 -10.64 6.40
CA ARG A 95 -19.08 -11.40 6.78
C ARG A 95 -19.55 -12.39 5.70
N GLY A 96 -18.88 -12.45 4.54
CA GLY A 96 -19.30 -13.29 3.42
C GLY A 96 -20.59 -12.81 2.75
N MET A 97 -20.99 -11.55 2.93
CA MET A 97 -22.24 -11.01 2.38
C MET A 97 -22.12 -10.61 0.90
N LEU A 98 -20.89 -10.49 0.38
CA LEU A 98 -20.61 -10.06 -1.00
C LEU A 98 -20.06 -11.19 -1.89
N THR A 99 -20.10 -12.45 -1.45
CA THR A 99 -19.43 -13.58 -2.13
C THR A 99 -20.04 -13.98 -3.48
N ASN A 100 -21.20 -13.41 -3.87
CA ASN A 100 -21.98 -13.89 -5.01
C ASN A 100 -22.39 -12.79 -6.01
N SER A 101 -21.84 -11.57 -5.93
CA SER A 101 -22.18 -10.50 -6.87
C SER A 101 -21.24 -10.49 -8.09
N THR A 102 -21.28 -11.57 -8.87
CA THR A 102 -20.73 -11.61 -10.24
C THR A 102 -21.92 -11.70 -11.19
N LEU A 103 -22.24 -10.59 -11.84
CA LEU A 103 -22.94 -10.55 -13.13
C LEU A 103 -21.90 -10.41 -14.24
#